data_AF-A0A7C2FW15-F1
#
_entry.id   AF-A0A7C2FW15-F1
#
_cell.length_a   1.000
_cell.length_b   1.000
_cell.length_c   1.000
_cell.angle_alpha   90.00
_cell.angle_beta   90.00
_cell.angle_gamma   90.00
#
_symmetry.space_group_name_H-M   'P 1'
#
loop_
_entity.id
_entity.type
_entity.pdbx_description
1 polymer ?
#
loop_
_entity_poly.entity_id
_entity_poly.type
_entity_poly.pdbx_seq_one_letter_code
_entity_poly.pdbx_strand_id
1 'polypeptide(L)' 'PPETLAEAFQRSLAEEALLRELEDQEACPTCKRRLEKDFLLCPDCQTQIRKLCLHCGRALNLKWKVCPYCAAEQ' A
#
# COMPACT_ATOMS: atom_id res chain seq x y z
N PRO A 1 -26.58 11.95 -28.35
CA PRO A 1 -25.45 11.58 -29.23
C PRO A 1 -25.01 10.14 -28.94
N PRO A 2 -24.90 9.25 -29.95
CA PRO A 2 -24.33 7.92 -29.73
C PRO A 2 -22.82 8.05 -29.50
N GLU A 3 -22.33 7.43 -28.43
CA GLU A 3 -20.90 7.34 -28.12
C GLU A 3 -20.20 6.42 -29.13
N THR A 4 -18.98 6.76 -29.53
CA THR A 4 -18.14 5.91 -30.39
C THR A 4 -17.47 4.78 -29.59
N LEU A 5 -17.08 3.70 -30.28
CA LEU A 5 -16.35 2.58 -29.65
C LEU A 5 -15.04 3.04 -28.99
N ALA A 6 -14.37 4.04 -29.56
CA ALA A 6 -13.13 4.59 -29.01
C ALA A 6 -13.37 5.34 -27.69
N GLU A 7 -14.42 6.18 -27.63
CA GLU A 7 -14.79 6.92 -26.42
C GLU A 7 -15.17 5.98 -25.27
N ALA A 8 -15.94 4.92 -25.57
CA ALA A 8 -16.33 3.92 -24.58
C ALA A 8 -15.11 3.19 -23.99
N PHE A 9 -14.11 2.87 -24.83
CA PHE A 9 -12.86 2.24 -24.39
C PHE A 9 -11.99 3.21 -23.57
N GLN A 10 -11.91 4.48 -23.95
CA GLN A 10 -11.19 5.49 -23.17
C GLN A 10 -11.81 5.67 -21.78
N ARG A 11 -13.14 5.67 -21.67
CA ARG A 11 -13.84 5.73 -20.38
C ARG A 11 -13.52 4.53 -19.50
N SER A 12 -13.57 3.31 -20.04
CA SER A 12 -13.28 2.11 -19.25
C SER A 12 -11.84 2.13 -18.72
N LEU A 13 -10.87 2.52 -19.55
CA LEU A 13 -9.48 2.66 -19.11
C LEU A 13 -9.32 3.71 -18.01
N ALA A 14 -10.02 4.84 -18.10
CA ALA A 14 -9.98 5.87 -17.08
C ALA A 14 -10.59 5.40 -15.74
N GLU A 15 -11.70 4.65 -15.80
CA GLU A 15 -12.33 4.04 -14.63
C GLU A 15 -11.41 3.02 -13.96
N GLU A 16 -10.78 2.14 -14.73
CA GLU A 16 -9.81 1.16 -14.24
C GLU A 16 -8.59 1.81 -13.60
N ALA A 17 -8.05 2.87 -14.22
CA ALA A 17 -6.91 3.61 -13.67
C ALA A 17 -7.25 4.23 -12.30
N LEU A 18 -8.42 4.85 -12.18
CA LEU A 18 -8.89 5.44 -10.92
C LEU A 18 -9.08 4.40 -9.81
N LEU A 19 -9.65 3.23 -10.14
CA LEU A 19 -9.83 2.15 -9.17
C LEU A 19 -8.48 1.66 -8.62
N ARG A 20 -7.49 1.49 -9.49
CA ARG A 20 -6.14 1.05 -9.08
C ARG A 20 -5.47 2.03 -8.12
N GLU A 21 -5.63 3.34 -8.32
CA GLU A 21 -5.08 4.36 -7.40
C GLU A 21 -5.69 4.30 -5.99
N LEU A 22 -6.95 3.87 -5.87
CA LEU A 22 -7.63 3.69 -4.59
C LEU A 22 -7.15 2.43 -3.86
N GLU A 23 -6.85 1.35 -4.59
CA GLU A 23 -6.37 0.08 -4.03
C GLU A 23 -4.94 0.17 -3.48
N ASP A 24 -4.09 1.02 -4.05
CA ASP A 24 -2.68 1.17 -3.67
C ASP A 24 -2.47 1.88 -2.31
N GLN A 25 -3.55 2.29 -1.64
CA GLN A 25 -3.47 3.03 -0.39
C GLN A 25 -3.49 2.09 0.82
N GLU A 26 -2.33 1.93 1.43
CA GLU A 26 -2.22 1.22 2.70
C GLU A 26 -2.98 1.96 3.81
N ALA A 27 -3.88 1.23 4.48
CA ALA A 27 -4.65 1.72 5.61
C ALA A 27 -4.34 0.91 6.87
N CYS A 28 -4.44 1.57 8.03
CA CYS A 28 -4.26 0.91 9.32
C CYS A 28 -5.26 -0.23 9.49
N PRO A 29 -4.82 -1.45 9.86
CA PRO A 29 -5.73 -2.57 10.05
C PRO A 29 -6.74 -2.34 11.17
N THR A 30 -6.38 -1.52 12.17
CA THR A 30 -7.19 -1.23 13.36
C THR A 30 -8.16 -0.07 13.15
N CYS A 31 -7.66 1.12 12.82
CA CYS A 31 -8.47 2.34 12.75
C CYS A 31 -8.85 2.75 11.32
N LYS A 32 -8.37 2.03 10.30
CA LYS A 32 -8.59 2.30 8.87
C LYS A 32 -8.10 3.68 8.38
N ARG A 33 -7.31 4.40 9.19
CA ARG A 33 -6.64 5.62 8.74
C ARG A 33 -5.63 5.30 7.65
N ARG A 34 -5.50 6.19 6.65
CA ARG A 34 -4.46 6.11 5.62
C ARG A 34 -3.08 6.23 6.27
N LEU A 35 -2.14 5.44 5.78
CA LEU A 35 -0.78 5.38 6.27
C LEU A 35 0.19 5.71 5.14
N GLU A 36 1.29 6.39 5.46
CA GLU A 36 2.37 6.56 4.51
C GLU A 36 3.26 5.31 4.45
N LYS A 37 4.05 5.20 3.38
CA LYS A 37 4.89 4.03 3.08
C LYS A 37 5.98 3.76 4.13
N ASP A 38 6.37 4.77 4.90
CA ASP A 38 7.47 4.68 5.87
C ASP A 38 7.01 4.64 7.34
N PHE A 39 5.71 4.68 7.58
CA PHE A 39 5.19 4.65 8.95
C PHE A 39 5.45 3.30 9.62
N LEU A 40 6.09 3.34 10.79
CA LEU A 40 6.27 2.18 11.67
C LEU A 40 5.05 1.95 12.56
N LEU A 41 4.43 3.04 12.99
CA LEU A 41 3.27 3.08 13.88
C LEU A 41 2.19 3.96 13.26
N CYS A 42 0.92 3.62 13.51
CA CYS A 42 -0.18 4.50 13.17
C CYS A 42 -0.19 5.71 14.12
N PRO A 43 -0.21 6.96 13.61
CA PRO A 43 -0.19 8.15 14.47
C PRO A 43 -1.46 8.29 15.33
N ASP A 44 -2.62 7.81 14.86
CA ASP A 44 -3.89 7.96 15.58
C ASP A 44 -4.09 6.91 16.68
N CYS A 45 -3.79 5.64 16.40
CA CYS A 45 -4.10 4.53 17.31
C CYS A 45 -2.86 3.76 17.81
N GLN A 46 -1.65 4.20 17.43
CA GLN A 46 -0.38 3.63 17.84
C GLN A 46 -0.19 2.14 17.50
N THR A 47 -1.05 1.58 16.63
CA THR A 47 -0.89 0.20 16.14
C THR A 47 0.39 0.10 15.33
N GLN A 48 1.20 -0.92 15.61
CA GLN A 48 2.38 -1.22 14.81
C GLN A 48 1.96 -1.68 13.42
N ILE A 49 2.53 -1.04 12.39
CA ILE A 49 2.21 -1.28 10.99
C ILE A 49 3.37 -1.98 10.29
N ARG A 50 4.60 -1.59 10.63
CA ARG A 50 5.84 -2.12 10.08
C ARG A 50 6.84 -2.37 11.20
N LYS A 51 7.82 -3.23 10.94
CA LYS A 51 8.99 -3.45 11.80
C LYS A 51 10.25 -3.04 11.06
N LEU A 52 11.28 -2.62 11.78
CA LEU A 52 12.59 -2.41 11.18
C LEU A 52 13.33 -3.74 11.09
N CYS A 53 14.11 -3.89 10.02
CA CYS A 53 15.02 -5.00 9.89
C CYS A 53 16.11 -4.91 10.97
N LEU A 54 16.31 -5.97 11.77
CA LEU A 54 17.35 -5.99 12.82
C LEU A 54 18.77 -5.91 12.26
N HIS A 55 18.96 -6.25 10.98
CA HIS A 55 20.27 -6.26 10.33
C HIS A 55 20.57 -5.01 9.51
N CYS A 56 19.59 -4.50 8.74
CA CYS A 56 19.82 -3.37 7.82
C CYS A 56 18.99 -2.12 8.15
N GLY A 57 18.12 -2.16 9.15
CA GLY A 57 17.31 -1.02 9.59
C GLY A 57 16.22 -0.56 8.62
N ARG A 58 15.94 -1.30 7.53
CA ARG A 58 14.86 -0.95 6.59
C ARG A 58 13.49 -1.31 7.15
N ALA A 59 12.47 -0.52 6.84
CA ALA A 59 11.08 -0.84 7.16
C ALA A 59 10.61 -2.08 6.39
N LEU A 60 10.01 -3.02 7.11
CA LEU A 60 9.50 -4.29 6.63
C LEU A 60 8.05 -4.48 7.06
N ASN A 61 7.29 -5.20 6.25
CA ASN A 61 5.95 -5.64 6.65
C ASN A 61 6.04 -6.58 7.86
N LEU A 62 5.13 -6.43 8.82
CA LEU A 62 5.10 -7.28 10.03
C LEU A 62 4.98 -8.78 9.73
N LYS A 63 4.33 -9.14 8.61
CA LYS A 63 4.13 -10.54 8.22
C LYS A 63 5.38 -11.20 7.63
N TRP A 64 6.43 -10.43 7.33
CA TRP A 64 7.62 -10.96 6.70
C TRP A 64 8.57 -11.56 7.73
N LYS A 65 8.92 -12.83 7.50
CA LYS A 65 9.90 -13.58 8.29
C LYS A 65 11.34 -13.35 7.82
N VAL A 66 11.53 -12.92 6.58
CA VAL A 66 12.84 -12.70 5.98
C VAL A 66 12.85 -11.31 5.32
N CYS A 67 13.95 -10.58 5.50
CA CYS A 67 14.15 -9.28 4.87
C CYS A 67 14.50 -9.47 3.38
N PRO A 68 13.72 -8.94 2.42
CA PRO A 68 14.04 -9.07 0.99
C PRO A 68 15.22 -8.20 0.55
N TYR A 69 15.68 -7.26 1.39
CA TYR A 69 16.80 -6.39 1.07
C TYR A 69 18.16 -6.97 1.49
N CYS A 70 18.21 -7.78 2.54
CA CYS A 70 19.46 -8.33 3.08
C CYS A 70 19.42 -9.83 3.38
N ALA A 71 18.32 -10.51 3.06
CA ALA A 71 18.09 -11.95 3.28
C ALA A 71 18.20 -12.44 4.73
N ALA A 72 18.23 -11.54 5.72
CA ALA A 72 18.26 -11.91 7.14
C ALA A 72 16.87 -12.28 7.67
N GLU A 73 16.79 -13.24 8.59
CA GLU A 73 15.56 -13.62 9.32
C GLU A 73 15.15 -12.55 10.36
N GLN A 74 13.84 -12.37 10.61
CA GLN A 74 13.23 -11.18 11.25
C GLN A 74 12.19 -11.47 12.33
#